data_AF-A0A1E5A5E8-F1
#
_entry.id   AF-A0A1E5A5E8-F1
#
_cell.length_a   1.000
_cell.length_b   1.000
_cell.length_c   1.000
_cell.angle_alpha   90.00
_cell.angle_beta   90.00
_cell.angle_gamma   90.00
#
_symmetry.space_group_name_H-M   'P 1'
#
loop_
_entity.id
_entity.type
_entity.pdbx_description
1 polymer ?
#
loop_
_entity_poly.entity_id
_entity_poly.type
_entity_poly.pdbx_seq_one_letter_code
_entity_poly.pdbx_strand_id
1 'polypeptide(L)'
;MRKIRVLVVDDEIYMGENPRLEVYEKLKNKLVQFYDNGLEFEVTFSDNEIDVLQELQANIFDIAIVDLVLTGSSASKFSEEGVDDIFEKIYQRSAKTFLVTKRFDNAQIRTILKAANQEGFYGLYPFNFIENGSNDFANLLAKCVIDSNNSTVRDFVHRKIEENKELRMLFVSDLHVGEEELDSDELELANLYNKMEPHLGGERRPDLICILGDFIDKGNPKSVNKAVTYVNMLSGTFCMPDLPNPYISCLPGNHDVITPLAISAYLQRENGTWGLSNNVVNNDLLESGLMYFNRDITSKIYEIDKYLGKDAVVAHDVSWIDGRFIDLGICLVGLNTNLAPNLESQVVGDISVELVRSLQAALVSLPTELKRNSILFVLTHHHTYNHTNRNFQDLHTVAHICGFKAVVFVSGDEHLDSTVRPTASPTNSVDKLGLEVKVATMRQSNSNRTENATRGMLLLEIKADKDNYFISTHRFKVGSGSEITHENIGRFSVDNNGWYRTPEGNLDG
;
A
#
# COMPACT_ATOMS: atom_id res chain seq x y z
N MET A 1 18.10 7.19 -31.39
CA MET A 1 17.70 8.15 -30.34
C MET A 1 16.19 8.24 -30.39
N ARG A 2 15.49 7.87 -29.31
CA ARG A 2 14.02 7.91 -29.26
C ARG A 2 13.59 9.31 -28.84
N LYS A 3 12.64 9.89 -29.57
CA LYS A 3 12.02 11.16 -29.20
C LYS A 3 10.87 10.91 -28.22
N ILE A 4 10.87 11.66 -27.13
CA ILE A 4 9.83 11.70 -26.11
C ILE A 4 9.16 13.06 -26.22
N ARG A 5 7.88 13.08 -26.56
CA ARG A 5 7.14 14.33 -26.78
C ARG A 5 6.42 14.71 -25.49
N VAL A 6 6.71 15.90 -24.99
CA VAL A 6 6.17 16.44 -23.74
C VAL A 6 5.30 17.65 -24.08
N LEU A 7 4.02 17.59 -23.71
CA LEU A 7 3.14 18.75 -23.75
C LEU A 7 3.18 19.45 -22.39
N VAL A 8 3.47 20.74 -22.38
CA VAL A 8 3.36 21.60 -21.20
C VAL A 8 2.18 22.53 -21.41
N VAL A 9 1.16 22.40 -20.57
CA VAL A 9 -0.01 23.28 -20.54
C VAL A 9 0.15 24.22 -19.36
N ASP A 10 0.35 25.51 -19.60
CA ASP A 10 0.57 26.47 -18.51
C ASP A 10 -0.09 27.82 -18.79
N ASP A 11 -1.08 28.19 -17.97
CA ASP A 11 -1.90 29.39 -18.18
C ASP A 11 -1.20 30.70 -17.82
N GLU A 12 -0.06 30.64 -17.11
CA GLU A 12 0.79 31.80 -16.80
C GLU A 12 2.03 31.88 -17.71
N ILE A 13 2.19 30.96 -18.69
CA ILE A 13 3.14 31.18 -19.79
C ILE A 13 2.61 32.29 -20.71
N TYR A 14 3.48 33.22 -21.09
CA TYR A 14 3.21 34.29 -22.03
C TYR A 14 4.44 34.47 -22.93
N MET A 15 4.22 34.81 -24.20
CA MET A 15 5.31 35.03 -25.16
C MET A 15 6.14 36.26 -24.75
N GLY A 16 7.33 36.03 -24.16
CA GLY A 16 8.27 37.04 -23.67
C GLY A 16 9.38 36.44 -22.79
N GLU A 17 10.15 37.26 -22.07
CA GLU A 17 11.03 36.80 -20.99
C GLU A 17 10.16 36.28 -19.84
N ASN A 18 9.90 34.98 -19.82
CA ASN A 18 9.03 34.35 -18.84
C ASN A 18 9.86 33.45 -17.89
N PRO A 19 9.90 33.77 -16.59
CA PRO A 19 10.60 32.95 -15.59
C PRO A 19 10.14 31.48 -15.57
N ARG A 20 8.88 31.17 -15.92
CA ARG A 20 8.38 29.78 -15.98
C ARG A 20 9.01 29.02 -17.15
N LEU A 21 9.20 29.67 -18.29
CA LEU A 21 9.88 29.05 -19.43
C LEU A 21 11.32 28.66 -19.07
N GLU A 22 12.02 29.50 -18.30
CA GLU A 22 13.36 29.15 -17.80
C GLU A 22 13.35 27.93 -16.88
N VAL A 23 12.30 27.75 -16.07
CA VAL A 23 12.14 26.56 -15.21
C VAL A 23 12.00 25.30 -16.07
N TYR A 24 11.15 25.32 -17.10
CA TYR A 24 10.96 24.17 -17.99
C TYR A 24 12.18 23.90 -18.87
N GLU A 25 12.89 24.93 -19.33
CA GLU A 25 14.15 24.75 -20.06
C GLU A 25 15.27 24.19 -19.16
N LYS A 26 15.35 24.63 -17.89
CA LYS A 26 16.23 24.00 -16.89
C LYS A 26 15.88 22.53 -16.71
N LEU A 27 14.59 22.21 -16.54
CA LEU A 27 14.10 20.84 -16.41
C LEU A 27 14.49 19.97 -17.62
N LYS A 28 14.28 20.47 -18.84
CA LYS A 28 14.69 19.81 -20.08
C LYS A 28 16.19 19.53 -20.13
N ASN A 29 17.01 20.53 -19.77
CA ASN A 29 18.46 20.35 -19.70
C ASN A 29 18.87 19.30 -18.64
N LYS A 30 18.16 19.24 -17.51
CA LYS A 30 18.36 18.20 -16.49
C LYS A 30 18.00 16.82 -17.00
N LEU A 31 16.87 16.67 -17.69
CA LEU A 31 16.46 15.40 -18.30
C LEU A 31 17.54 14.84 -19.24
N VAL A 32 18.15 15.70 -20.06
CA VAL A 32 19.26 15.31 -20.95
C VAL A 32 20.51 14.92 -20.15
N GLN A 33 20.81 15.60 -19.04
CA GLN A 33 21.97 15.29 -18.19
C GLN A 33 21.83 13.97 -17.43
N PHE A 34 20.62 13.62 -16.99
CA PHE A 34 20.39 12.40 -16.20
C PHE A 34 20.41 11.11 -17.04
N TYR A 35 20.13 11.21 -18.34
CA TYR A 35 19.93 10.03 -19.17
C TYR A 35 20.72 10.10 -20.48
N ASP A 36 21.95 9.61 -20.44
CA ASP A 36 22.84 9.42 -21.61
C ASP A 36 22.42 8.24 -22.52
N ASN A 37 21.23 7.67 -22.29
CA ASN A 37 20.73 6.43 -22.92
C ASN A 37 19.99 6.64 -24.25
N GLY A 38 20.22 7.76 -24.95
CA GLY A 38 19.65 7.99 -26.27
C GLY A 38 18.15 8.34 -26.29
N LEU A 39 17.65 9.00 -25.24
CA LEU A 39 16.35 9.67 -25.23
C LEU A 39 16.52 11.16 -25.59
N GLU A 40 15.61 11.71 -26.39
CA GLU A 40 15.57 13.12 -26.78
C GLU A 40 14.20 13.67 -26.40
N PHE A 41 14.14 14.71 -25.56
CA PHE A 41 12.87 15.31 -25.14
C PHE A 41 12.50 16.50 -26.04
N GLU A 42 11.35 16.40 -26.70
CA GLU A 42 10.74 17.44 -27.51
C GLU A 42 9.59 18.06 -26.71
N VAL A 43 9.76 19.32 -26.28
CA VAL A 43 8.78 20.00 -25.43
C VAL A 43 7.95 20.97 -26.27
N THR A 44 6.63 20.80 -26.21
CA THR A 44 5.64 21.70 -26.81
C THR A 44 4.94 22.46 -25.69
N PHE A 45 4.84 23.78 -25.83
CA PHE A 45 4.16 24.64 -24.86
C PHE A 45 2.83 25.12 -25.42
N SER A 46 1.79 25.12 -24.59
CA SER A 46 0.48 25.66 -24.91
C SER A 46 -0.04 26.46 -23.72
N ASP A 47 -0.46 27.70 -23.96
CA ASP A 47 -0.81 28.65 -22.90
C ASP A 47 -2.31 29.01 -22.86
N ASN A 48 -3.10 28.44 -23.76
CA ASN A 48 -4.54 28.64 -23.84
C ASN A 48 -5.26 27.39 -24.36
N GLU A 49 -6.57 27.34 -24.13
CA GLU A 49 -7.41 26.18 -24.41
C GLU A 49 -7.37 25.74 -25.88
N ILE A 50 -7.46 26.69 -26.80
CA ILE A 50 -7.52 26.42 -28.24
C ILE A 50 -6.23 25.74 -28.70
N ASP A 51 -5.08 26.25 -28.27
CA ASP A 51 -3.78 25.73 -28.69
C ASP A 51 -3.54 24.32 -28.15
N VAL A 52 -3.92 24.05 -26.89
CA VAL A 52 -3.84 22.70 -26.30
C VAL A 52 -4.65 21.70 -27.12
N LEU A 53 -5.89 22.04 -27.47
CA LEU A 53 -6.76 21.14 -28.22
C LEU A 53 -6.27 20.91 -29.66
N GLN A 54 -5.69 21.93 -30.30
CA GLN A 54 -5.08 21.81 -31.62
C GLN A 54 -3.84 20.90 -31.59
N GLU A 55 -2.98 21.06 -30.59
CA GLU A 55 -1.80 20.23 -30.40
C GLU A 55 -2.16 18.76 -30.16
N LEU A 56 -3.13 18.50 -29.26
CA LEU A 56 -3.61 17.15 -28.99
C LEU A 56 -4.33 16.51 -30.19
N GLN A 57 -4.86 17.31 -31.10
CA GLN A 57 -5.45 16.82 -32.35
C GLN A 57 -4.39 16.48 -33.39
N ALA A 58 -3.32 17.27 -33.48
CA ALA A 58 -2.26 17.11 -34.46
C ALA A 58 -1.20 16.08 -34.05
N ASN A 59 -0.99 15.89 -32.74
CA ASN A 59 0.16 15.19 -32.19
C ASN A 59 -0.24 14.16 -31.11
N ILE A 60 0.61 13.15 -30.95
CA ILE A 60 0.57 12.22 -29.80
C ILE A 60 1.73 12.61 -28.88
N PHE A 61 1.46 12.66 -27.58
CA PHE A 61 2.44 13.03 -26.55
C PHE A 61 2.69 11.85 -25.61
N ASP A 62 3.94 11.64 -25.22
CA ASP A 62 4.28 10.62 -24.23
C ASP A 62 3.93 11.11 -22.82
N ILE A 63 4.09 12.41 -22.56
CA ILE A 63 3.83 13.06 -21.27
C ILE A 63 3.06 14.36 -21.48
N ALA A 64 2.12 14.65 -20.58
CA ALA A 64 1.57 15.98 -20.37
C ALA A 64 1.91 16.50 -18.96
N ILE A 65 2.43 17.72 -18.88
CA ILE A 65 2.58 18.49 -17.64
C ILE A 65 1.54 19.59 -17.68
N VAL A 66 0.54 19.51 -16.81
CA VAL A 66 -0.57 20.45 -16.76
C VAL A 66 -0.40 21.35 -15.54
N ASP A 67 -0.08 22.62 -15.78
CA ASP A 67 0.18 23.65 -14.79
C ASP A 67 -0.85 24.77 -14.89
N LEU A 68 -2.02 24.55 -14.29
CA LEU A 68 -3.13 25.49 -14.39
C LEU A 68 -3.34 26.23 -13.06
N VAL A 69 -3.41 27.55 -13.14
CA VAL A 69 -3.86 28.42 -12.06
C VAL A 69 -5.39 28.51 -12.11
N LEU A 70 -6.03 27.51 -11.51
CA LEU A 70 -7.49 27.33 -11.41
C LEU A 70 -8.16 28.39 -10.50
N THR A 71 -7.93 29.67 -10.74
CA THR A 71 -8.64 30.75 -10.06
C THR A 71 -10.04 30.84 -10.64
N GLY A 72 -11.09 30.73 -9.82
CA GLY A 72 -12.50 30.86 -10.25
C GLY A 72 -12.89 32.26 -10.77
N SER A 73 -11.94 33.05 -11.26
CA SER A 73 -12.15 34.36 -11.85
C SER A 73 -12.33 34.26 -13.36
N SER A 74 -13.16 35.14 -13.93
CA SER A 74 -13.40 35.26 -15.38
C SER A 74 -12.18 35.73 -16.20
N ALA A 75 -11.00 35.83 -15.58
CA ALA A 75 -9.74 36.20 -16.21
C ALA A 75 -8.85 34.98 -16.53
N SER A 76 -9.28 33.75 -16.21
CA SER A 76 -8.56 32.55 -16.62
C SER A 76 -8.62 32.40 -18.15
N LYS A 77 -7.48 32.02 -18.75
CA LYS A 77 -7.37 31.66 -20.16
C LYS A 77 -8.05 30.32 -20.49
N PHE A 78 -8.50 29.60 -19.46
CA PHE A 78 -9.14 28.30 -19.57
C PHE A 78 -10.51 28.32 -18.88
N SER A 79 -11.52 27.83 -19.59
CA SER A 79 -12.86 27.64 -19.00
C SER A 79 -12.90 26.35 -18.18
N GLU A 80 -13.81 26.22 -17.20
CA GLU A 80 -13.95 24.97 -16.42
C GLU A 80 -14.30 23.78 -17.33
N GLU A 81 -15.24 23.98 -18.26
CA GLU A 81 -15.59 22.98 -19.29
C GLU A 81 -14.39 22.67 -20.21
N GLY A 82 -13.62 23.70 -20.59
CA GLY A 82 -12.42 23.53 -21.40
C GLY A 82 -11.30 22.77 -20.71
N VAL A 83 -11.11 22.96 -19.40
CA VAL A 83 -10.16 22.17 -18.61
C VAL A 83 -10.58 20.71 -18.54
N ASP A 84 -11.87 20.43 -18.34
CA ASP A 84 -12.41 19.07 -18.39
C ASP A 84 -12.14 18.42 -19.77
N ASP A 85 -12.45 19.13 -20.86
CA ASP A 85 -12.23 18.67 -22.24
C ASP A 85 -10.74 18.42 -22.55
N ILE A 86 -9.85 19.30 -22.05
CA ILE A 86 -8.41 19.15 -22.19
C ILE A 86 -7.95 17.89 -21.47
N PHE A 87 -8.35 17.69 -20.22
CA PHE A 87 -7.99 16.50 -19.47
C PHE A 87 -8.47 15.24 -20.20
N GLU A 88 -9.75 15.19 -20.60
CA GLU A 88 -10.28 14.06 -21.35
C GLU A 88 -9.47 13.75 -22.61
N LYS A 89 -9.11 14.78 -23.40
CA LYS A 89 -8.28 14.58 -24.59
C LYS A 89 -6.84 14.21 -24.28
N ILE A 90 -6.22 14.79 -23.25
CA ILE A 90 -4.89 14.41 -22.77
C ILE A 90 -4.90 12.94 -22.40
N TYR A 91 -5.91 12.43 -21.70
CA TYR A 91 -5.98 11.01 -21.34
C TYR A 91 -6.28 10.09 -22.53
N GLN A 92 -7.05 10.55 -23.52
CA GLN A 92 -7.28 9.79 -24.76
C GLN A 92 -6.05 9.73 -25.67
N ARG A 93 -5.13 10.71 -25.60
CA ARG A 93 -4.08 10.94 -26.61
C ARG A 93 -2.66 10.98 -26.07
N SER A 94 -2.49 11.13 -24.76
CA SER A 94 -1.21 11.01 -24.08
C SER A 94 -1.20 9.78 -23.18
N ALA A 95 -0.01 9.26 -22.92
CA ALA A 95 0.11 8.15 -22.00
C ALA A 95 -0.02 8.62 -20.54
N LYS A 96 0.67 9.71 -20.16
CA LYS A 96 0.92 10.05 -18.75
C LYS A 96 0.75 11.54 -18.46
N THR A 97 0.10 11.88 -17.35
CA THR A 97 -0.26 13.26 -16.98
C THR A 97 0.22 13.62 -15.58
N PHE A 98 0.97 14.71 -15.47
CA PHE A 98 1.39 15.32 -14.20
C PHE A 98 0.61 16.60 -14.00
N LEU A 99 -0.09 16.73 -12.88
CA LEU A 99 -0.73 17.99 -12.50
C LEU A 99 0.21 18.77 -11.60
N VAL A 100 0.47 20.01 -11.95
CA VAL A 100 1.37 20.90 -11.25
C VAL A 100 0.59 22.15 -10.89
N THR A 101 0.75 22.68 -9.68
CA THR A 101 0.12 23.97 -9.37
C THR A 101 0.86 24.75 -8.29
N LYS A 102 0.79 26.07 -8.38
CA LYS A 102 1.32 27.00 -7.35
C LYS A 102 0.29 27.32 -6.26
N ARG A 103 -1.00 27.02 -6.47
CA ARG A 103 -2.10 27.45 -5.59
C ARG A 103 -3.05 26.31 -5.23
N PHE A 104 -2.57 25.35 -4.44
CA PHE A 104 -3.40 24.26 -3.90
C PHE A 104 -4.64 24.77 -3.17
N ASP A 105 -4.48 25.83 -2.37
CA ASP A 105 -5.53 26.38 -1.49
C ASP A 105 -6.73 26.98 -2.26
N ASN A 106 -6.55 27.31 -3.54
CA ASN A 106 -7.61 27.84 -4.41
C ASN A 106 -7.95 26.91 -5.58
N ALA A 107 -7.29 25.76 -5.68
CA ALA A 107 -7.54 24.83 -6.76
C ALA A 107 -8.94 24.23 -6.60
N GLN A 108 -9.68 24.17 -7.69
CA GLN A 108 -10.98 23.50 -7.69
C GLN A 108 -10.75 22.01 -7.42
N ILE A 109 -10.96 21.60 -6.16
CA ILE A 109 -10.80 20.22 -5.66
C ILE A 109 -11.48 19.22 -6.60
N ARG A 110 -12.63 19.59 -7.18
CA ARG A 110 -13.36 18.77 -8.15
C ARG A 110 -12.52 18.42 -9.39
N THR A 111 -11.79 19.38 -9.94
CA THR A 111 -10.95 19.20 -11.14
C THR A 111 -9.71 18.37 -10.82
N ILE A 112 -9.10 18.59 -9.66
CA ILE A 112 -8.00 17.75 -9.15
C ILE A 112 -8.47 16.31 -8.96
N LEU A 113 -9.58 16.10 -8.26
CA LEU A 113 -10.14 14.77 -8.03
C LEU A 113 -10.53 14.09 -9.34
N LYS A 114 -11.10 14.84 -10.30
CA LYS A 114 -11.37 14.28 -11.63
C LYS A 114 -10.08 13.83 -12.30
N ALA A 115 -9.05 14.69 -12.37
CA ALA A 115 -7.77 14.34 -12.98
C ALA A 115 -7.11 13.13 -12.29
N ALA A 116 -7.12 13.10 -10.95
CA ALA A 116 -6.56 12.01 -10.16
C ALA A 116 -7.28 10.67 -10.36
N ASN A 117 -8.54 10.67 -10.78
CA ASN A 117 -9.30 9.44 -11.05
C ASN A 117 -9.13 8.91 -12.49
N GLN A 118 -8.31 9.55 -13.35
CA GLN A 118 -8.15 9.15 -14.75
C GLN A 118 -6.96 8.21 -14.94
N GLU A 119 -7.12 7.24 -15.83
CA GLU A 119 -6.04 6.32 -16.21
C GLU A 119 -4.90 7.10 -16.90
N GLY A 120 -3.69 7.02 -16.34
CA GLY A 120 -2.54 7.78 -16.83
C GLY A 120 -2.21 9.02 -16.00
N PHE A 121 -2.98 9.36 -14.97
CA PHE A 121 -2.53 10.33 -13.96
C PHE A 121 -1.30 9.79 -13.20
N TYR A 122 -0.30 10.64 -12.97
CA TYR A 122 0.96 10.25 -12.33
C TYR A 122 1.23 10.97 -11.01
N GLY A 123 0.45 11.99 -10.70
CA GLY A 123 0.57 12.68 -9.44
C GLY A 123 0.31 14.17 -9.56
N LEU A 124 0.08 14.74 -8.38
CA LEU A 124 -0.13 16.15 -8.14
C LEU A 124 1.08 16.72 -7.42
N TYR A 125 1.72 17.74 -7.98
CA TYR A 125 2.95 18.30 -7.46
C TYR A 125 2.86 19.82 -7.30
N PRO A 126 3.49 20.40 -6.28
CA PRO A 126 3.67 21.84 -6.22
C PRO A 126 4.59 22.33 -7.32
N PHE A 127 4.27 23.47 -7.94
CA PHE A 127 5.16 24.10 -8.93
C PHE A 127 6.56 24.35 -8.37
N ASN A 128 6.64 24.67 -7.07
CA ASN A 128 7.89 24.85 -6.36
C ASN A 128 8.81 23.60 -6.42
N PHE A 129 8.23 22.41 -6.57
CA PHE A 129 8.97 21.17 -6.77
C PHE A 129 9.69 21.13 -8.11
N ILE A 130 9.12 21.72 -9.16
CA ILE A 130 9.80 21.87 -10.46
C ILE A 130 10.85 22.98 -10.38
N GLU A 131 10.48 24.11 -9.80
CA GLU A 131 11.34 25.31 -9.73
C GLU A 131 12.63 25.05 -8.93
N ASN A 132 12.52 24.48 -7.73
CA ASN A 132 13.65 24.28 -6.83
C ASN A 132 14.15 22.82 -6.80
N GLY A 133 13.31 21.85 -7.18
CA GLY A 133 13.61 20.42 -7.21
C GLY A 133 13.75 19.85 -8.63
N SER A 134 14.11 20.67 -9.62
CA SER A 134 14.21 20.27 -11.04
C SER A 134 14.96 18.97 -11.33
N ASN A 135 15.95 18.61 -10.50
CA ASN A 135 16.64 17.32 -10.61
C ASN A 135 15.74 16.13 -10.23
N ASP A 136 15.03 16.22 -9.10
CA ASP A 136 14.15 15.15 -8.63
C ASP A 136 12.94 15.01 -9.56
N PHE A 137 12.37 16.13 -10.03
CA PHE A 137 11.28 16.10 -10.99
C PHE A 137 11.72 15.58 -12.37
N ALA A 138 12.92 15.91 -12.84
CA ALA A 138 13.49 15.31 -14.06
C ALA A 138 13.63 13.79 -13.92
N ASN A 139 14.15 13.33 -12.77
CA ASN A 139 14.28 11.89 -12.50
C ASN A 139 12.92 11.19 -12.50
N LEU A 140 11.89 11.80 -11.91
CA LEU A 140 10.52 11.30 -11.90
C LEU A 140 9.94 11.17 -13.33
N LEU A 141 10.06 12.22 -14.14
CA LEU A 141 9.59 12.23 -15.54
C LEU A 141 10.28 11.16 -16.38
N ALA A 142 11.60 11.05 -16.26
CA ALA A 142 12.36 10.05 -17.00
C ALA A 142 12.01 8.62 -16.56
N LYS A 143 11.85 8.37 -15.25
CA LYS A 143 11.39 7.08 -14.72
C LYS A 143 10.00 6.73 -15.26
N CYS A 144 9.07 7.68 -15.30
CA CYS A 144 7.73 7.48 -15.86
C CYS A 144 7.75 7.02 -17.33
N VAL A 145 8.63 7.60 -18.15
CA VAL A 145 8.81 7.24 -19.57
C VAL A 145 9.49 5.88 -19.74
N ILE A 146 10.40 5.52 -18.85
CA ILE A 146 11.06 4.21 -18.86
C ILE A 146 10.09 3.12 -18.39
N ASP A 147 9.36 3.40 -17.32
CA ASP A 147 8.36 2.52 -16.73
C ASP A 147 7.17 2.32 -17.68
N SER A 148 6.78 3.32 -18.49
CA SER A 148 5.70 3.19 -19.48
C SER A 148 6.05 2.24 -20.64
N ASN A 149 7.33 1.93 -20.85
CA ASN A 149 7.77 0.90 -21.81
C ASN A 149 7.88 -0.50 -21.19
N ASN A 150 7.76 -0.62 -19.86
CA ASN A 150 8.07 -1.82 -19.09
C ASN A 150 7.07 -2.10 -17.94
N SER A 151 5.86 -1.51 -17.95
CA SER A 151 4.88 -1.79 -16.89
C SER A 151 3.43 -1.56 -17.34
N THR A 152 2.89 -2.56 -18.03
CA THR A 152 1.57 -3.03 -17.58
C THR A 152 1.81 -3.81 -16.29
N VAL A 153 0.81 -3.94 -15.42
CA VAL A 153 0.82 -4.83 -14.24
C VAL A 153 1.39 -6.23 -14.54
N ARG A 154 1.44 -6.65 -15.82
CA ARG A 154 2.09 -7.86 -16.32
C ARG A 154 3.62 -7.92 -16.16
N ASP A 155 4.35 -6.81 -16.16
CA ASP A 155 5.83 -6.88 -16.13
C ASP A 155 6.40 -7.14 -14.73
N PHE A 156 5.64 -6.89 -13.66
CA PHE A 156 6.00 -7.32 -12.30
C PHE A 156 5.66 -8.78 -12.03
N VAL A 157 4.60 -9.31 -12.65
CA VAL A 157 4.16 -10.72 -12.54
C VAL A 157 5.13 -11.70 -13.22
N HIS A 158 6.16 -11.21 -13.92
CA HIS A 158 7.19 -12.05 -14.54
C HIS A 158 8.62 -11.76 -14.09
N ARG A 159 8.80 -10.86 -13.11
CA ARG A 159 10.12 -10.71 -12.46
C ARG A 159 10.30 -11.87 -11.48
N LYS A 160 11.41 -12.59 -11.61
CA LYS A 160 11.95 -13.36 -10.49
C LYS A 160 12.76 -12.40 -9.61
N ILE A 161 12.90 -12.69 -8.32
CA ILE A 161 13.99 -12.06 -7.55
C ILE A 161 15.28 -12.55 -8.21
N GLU A 162 15.88 -11.69 -9.04
CA GLU A 162 17.18 -11.97 -9.63
C GLU A 162 18.21 -12.15 -8.52
N GLU A 163 19.22 -12.98 -8.76
CA GLU A 163 20.33 -13.15 -7.84
C GLU A 163 20.94 -11.78 -7.54
N ASN A 164 20.95 -11.38 -6.26
CA ASN A 164 21.35 -10.05 -5.75
C ASN A 164 20.33 -8.91 -5.81
N LYS A 165 19.09 -9.13 -6.24
CA LYS A 165 17.99 -8.17 -6.00
C LYS A 165 17.28 -8.47 -4.68
N GLU A 166 16.79 -7.42 -4.05
CA GLU A 166 16.06 -7.48 -2.78
C GLU A 166 14.62 -7.06 -3.01
N LEU A 167 13.70 -7.82 -2.45
CA LEU A 167 12.29 -7.48 -2.38
C LEU A 167 12.03 -6.73 -1.07
N ARG A 168 11.40 -5.56 -1.17
CA ARG A 168 11.13 -4.66 -0.04
C ARG A 168 9.65 -4.66 0.29
N MET A 169 9.29 -5.22 1.44
CA MET A 169 7.91 -5.27 1.92
C MET A 169 7.76 -4.33 3.12
N LEU A 170 6.90 -3.32 2.98
CA LEU A 170 6.55 -2.40 4.05
C LEU A 170 5.29 -2.91 4.76
N PHE A 171 5.35 -2.98 6.08
CA PHE A 171 4.22 -3.34 6.94
C PHE A 171 3.80 -2.16 7.79
N VAL A 172 2.49 -1.94 7.81
CA VAL A 172 1.81 -0.87 8.53
C VAL A 172 0.63 -1.51 9.28
N SER A 173 0.40 -1.10 10.52
CA SER A 173 -0.70 -1.63 11.33
C SER A 173 -1.35 -0.53 12.16
N ASP A 174 -2.60 -0.73 12.56
CA ASP A 174 -3.28 0.07 13.58
C ASP A 174 -3.28 1.57 13.22
N LEU A 175 -3.87 1.90 12.07
CA LEU A 175 -3.97 3.28 11.59
C LEU A 175 -4.88 4.12 12.49
N HIS A 176 -5.92 3.51 13.09
CA HIS A 176 -6.90 4.11 14.00
C HIS A 176 -7.34 5.50 13.56
N VAL A 177 -7.68 5.67 12.28
CA VAL A 177 -7.98 7.00 11.75
C VAL A 177 -9.29 7.49 12.37
N GLY A 178 -9.20 8.59 13.12
CA GLY A 178 -10.28 9.16 13.93
C GLY A 178 -10.77 10.53 13.46
N GLU A 179 -11.36 11.30 14.38
CA GLU A 179 -11.82 12.67 14.11
C GLU A 179 -10.68 13.72 14.06
N GLU A 180 -9.45 13.37 14.43
CA GLU A 180 -8.26 14.24 14.40
C GLU A 180 -7.91 14.74 12.97
N GLU A 181 -7.15 15.85 12.90
CA GLU A 181 -6.78 16.54 11.66
C GLU A 181 -5.73 15.76 10.83
N LEU A 182 -5.84 15.82 9.50
CA LEU A 182 -4.98 15.08 8.56
C LEU A 182 -3.58 15.71 8.38
N ASP A 183 -3.44 17.01 8.65
CA ASP A 183 -2.20 17.77 8.38
C ASP A 183 -0.98 17.24 9.16
N SER A 184 -1.20 16.71 10.37
CA SER A 184 -0.13 16.05 11.14
C SER A 184 0.31 14.72 10.54
N ASP A 185 -0.61 14.00 9.89
CA ASP A 185 -0.36 12.69 9.30
C ASP A 185 0.54 12.81 8.06
N GLU A 186 0.34 13.85 7.23
CA GLU A 186 1.18 14.14 6.06
C GLU A 186 2.64 14.40 6.43
N LEU A 187 2.86 15.29 7.41
CA LEU A 187 4.20 15.62 7.87
C LEU A 187 4.90 14.40 8.49
N GLU A 188 4.16 13.58 9.25
CA GLU A 188 4.69 12.35 9.83
C GLU A 188 5.09 11.33 8.75
N LEU A 189 4.22 11.10 7.77
CA LEU A 189 4.51 10.23 6.62
C LEU A 189 5.73 10.70 5.83
N ALA A 190 5.83 11.99 5.54
CA ALA A 190 6.99 12.57 4.86
C ALA A 190 8.29 12.37 5.65
N ASN A 191 8.25 12.56 6.97
CA ASN A 191 9.40 12.34 7.83
C ASN A 191 9.78 10.85 7.89
N LEU A 192 8.80 9.94 7.98
CA LEU A 192 9.02 8.49 7.95
C LEU A 192 9.68 8.07 6.65
N TYR A 193 9.16 8.55 5.52
CA TYR A 193 9.73 8.34 4.20
C TYR A 193 11.19 8.80 4.13
N ASN A 194 11.50 10.01 4.57
CA ASN A 194 12.87 10.53 4.54
C ASN A 194 13.86 9.64 5.33
N LYS A 195 13.39 8.97 6.39
CA LYS A 195 14.22 8.00 7.14
C LYS A 195 14.30 6.64 6.48
N MET A 196 13.26 6.24 5.75
CA MET A 196 13.20 4.99 5.01
C MET A 196 13.93 5.04 3.67
N GLU A 197 13.98 6.19 3.00
CA GLU A 197 14.55 6.39 1.66
C GLU A 197 15.93 5.71 1.48
N PRO A 198 16.89 5.84 2.43
CA PRO A 198 18.19 5.19 2.28
C PRO A 198 18.14 3.66 2.16
N HIS A 199 17.09 3.02 2.71
CA HIS A 199 16.87 1.57 2.68
C HIS A 199 16.05 1.11 1.46
N LEU A 200 15.36 2.04 0.80
CA LEU A 200 14.62 1.76 -0.44
C LEU A 200 15.52 1.68 -1.69
N GLY A 201 16.80 2.07 -1.56
CA GLY A 201 17.76 2.10 -2.66
C GLY A 201 17.39 3.12 -3.75
N GLY A 202 18.05 3.05 -4.92
CA GLY A 202 17.85 4.00 -6.02
C GLY A 202 16.43 4.04 -6.63
N GLU A 203 15.58 3.07 -6.29
CA GLU A 203 14.20 3.00 -6.77
C GLU A 203 13.20 3.79 -5.89
N ARG A 204 13.58 4.23 -4.68
CA ARG A 204 12.79 5.11 -3.79
C ARG A 204 11.35 4.64 -3.47
N ARG A 205 11.05 3.34 -3.59
CA ARG A 205 9.73 2.76 -3.23
C ARG A 205 9.86 1.33 -2.68
N PRO A 206 8.92 0.86 -1.83
CA PRO A 206 8.77 -0.55 -1.53
C PRO A 206 8.14 -1.28 -2.73
N ASP A 207 8.35 -2.60 -2.80
CA ASP A 207 7.73 -3.46 -3.82
C ASP A 207 6.30 -3.85 -3.43
N LEU A 208 6.02 -3.90 -2.12
CA LEU A 208 4.71 -4.21 -1.58
C LEU A 208 4.48 -3.45 -0.26
N ILE A 209 3.26 -2.98 -0.04
CA ILE A 209 2.78 -2.50 1.25
C ILE A 209 1.71 -3.46 1.77
N CYS A 210 1.84 -3.91 3.01
CA CYS A 210 0.85 -4.71 3.73
C CYS A 210 0.28 -3.89 4.90
N ILE A 211 -1.04 -3.69 4.92
CA ILE A 211 -1.74 -2.97 5.98
C ILE A 211 -2.57 -3.95 6.81
N LEU A 212 -2.21 -4.10 8.09
CA LEU A 212 -2.67 -5.17 8.97
C LEU A 212 -3.87 -4.77 9.85
N GLY A 213 -4.89 -4.15 9.26
CA GLY A 213 -6.14 -3.83 9.94
C GLY A 213 -6.14 -2.54 10.75
N ASP A 214 -7.29 -2.29 11.38
CA ASP A 214 -7.58 -1.13 12.21
C ASP A 214 -7.41 0.18 11.44
N PHE A 215 -8.08 0.26 10.30
CA PHE A 215 -8.14 1.45 9.46
C PHE A 215 -8.94 2.56 10.12
N ILE A 216 -10.08 2.21 10.72
CA ILE A 216 -11.02 3.14 11.34
C ILE A 216 -11.12 2.90 12.83
N ASP A 217 -11.37 3.95 13.62
CA ASP A 217 -11.65 3.77 15.05
C ASP A 217 -13.11 3.28 15.26
N LYS A 218 -13.27 2.09 15.85
CA LYS A 218 -14.54 1.53 16.35
C LYS A 218 -15.68 1.46 15.32
N GLY A 219 -15.38 1.12 14.09
CA GLY A 219 -16.39 0.94 13.04
C GLY A 219 -17.04 2.25 12.60
N ASN A 220 -16.44 3.42 12.87
CA ASN A 220 -17.02 4.71 12.55
C ASN A 220 -17.01 4.98 11.03
N PRO A 221 -18.18 5.12 10.37
CA PRO A 221 -18.23 5.39 8.93
C PRO A 221 -17.54 6.68 8.50
N LYS A 222 -17.51 7.70 9.37
CA LYS A 222 -16.87 8.98 9.04
C LYS A 222 -15.36 8.84 8.85
N SER A 223 -14.75 7.85 9.50
CA SER A 223 -13.32 7.56 9.42
C SER A 223 -12.90 6.90 8.12
N VAL A 224 -13.83 6.27 7.38
CA VAL A 224 -13.51 5.48 6.18
C VAL A 224 -12.84 6.34 5.11
N ASN A 225 -13.40 7.50 4.79
CA ASN A 225 -12.81 8.38 3.78
C ASN A 225 -11.43 8.90 4.21
N LYS A 226 -11.25 9.19 5.50
CA LYS A 226 -9.94 9.62 6.01
C LYS A 226 -8.92 8.49 5.94
N ALA A 227 -9.30 7.25 6.26
CA ALA A 227 -8.44 6.09 6.12
C ALA A 227 -8.01 5.87 4.66
N VAL A 228 -8.94 5.99 3.71
CA VAL A 228 -8.61 5.92 2.27
C VAL A 228 -7.68 7.06 1.87
N THR A 229 -7.93 8.30 2.31
CA THR A 229 -7.03 9.43 2.07
C THR A 229 -5.64 9.15 2.65
N TYR A 230 -5.55 8.61 3.87
CA TYR A 230 -4.28 8.23 4.49
C TYR A 230 -3.49 7.23 3.65
N VAL A 231 -4.16 6.18 3.16
CA VAL A 231 -3.51 5.19 2.29
C VAL A 231 -3.14 5.79 0.93
N ASN A 232 -3.92 6.74 0.41
CA ASN A 232 -3.56 7.46 -0.81
C ASN A 232 -2.31 8.33 -0.60
N MET A 233 -2.20 9.02 0.53
CA MET A 233 -1.01 9.78 0.92
C MET A 233 0.19 8.86 1.04
N LEU A 234 0.04 7.72 1.73
CA LEU A 234 1.07 6.68 1.82
C LEU A 234 1.55 6.24 0.43
N SER A 235 0.61 5.92 -0.47
CA SER A 235 0.92 5.51 -1.85
C SER A 235 1.72 6.59 -2.59
N GLY A 236 1.26 7.85 -2.53
CA GLY A 236 1.92 8.99 -3.16
C GLY A 236 3.31 9.27 -2.57
N THR A 237 3.46 9.22 -1.25
CA THR A 237 4.74 9.38 -0.56
C THR A 237 5.78 8.38 -1.05
N PHE A 238 5.37 7.12 -1.25
CA PHE A 238 6.24 6.06 -1.73
C PHE A 238 6.27 5.92 -3.27
N CYS A 239 5.79 6.91 -4.03
CA CYS A 239 5.80 6.89 -5.50
C CYS A 239 5.17 5.61 -6.09
N MET A 240 4.12 5.13 -5.45
CA MET A 240 3.34 3.98 -5.90
C MET A 240 2.15 4.44 -6.75
N PRO A 241 1.56 3.56 -7.58
CA PRO A 241 0.37 3.89 -8.36
C PRO A 241 -0.80 4.39 -7.49
N ASP A 242 -1.71 5.13 -8.11
CA ASP A 242 -2.93 5.56 -7.43
C ASP A 242 -3.78 4.38 -6.97
N LEU A 243 -4.66 4.67 -6.00
CA LEU A 243 -5.62 3.71 -5.51
C LEU A 243 -6.77 3.52 -6.51
N PRO A 244 -7.27 2.29 -6.70
CA PRO A 244 -6.89 1.04 -6.04
C PRO A 244 -5.59 0.45 -6.58
N ASN A 245 -4.68 0.07 -5.69
CA ASN A 245 -3.31 -0.25 -6.01
C ASN A 245 -3.01 -1.76 -5.84
N PRO A 246 -2.54 -2.47 -6.89
CA PRO A 246 -2.26 -3.90 -6.82
C PRO A 246 -1.08 -4.27 -5.90
N TYR A 247 -0.27 -3.30 -5.48
CA TYR A 247 0.91 -3.47 -4.63
C TYR A 247 0.62 -3.13 -3.16
N ILE A 248 -0.64 -2.85 -2.81
CA ILE A 248 -1.07 -2.62 -1.43
C ILE A 248 -2.03 -3.73 -1.06
N SER A 249 -1.69 -4.58 -0.09
CA SER A 249 -2.58 -5.62 0.42
C SER A 249 -3.11 -5.23 1.81
N CYS A 250 -4.37 -5.52 2.08
CA CYS A 250 -5.00 -5.21 3.36
C CYS A 250 -5.86 -6.35 3.91
N LEU A 251 -6.03 -6.37 5.23
CA LEU A 251 -6.93 -7.23 5.97
C LEU A 251 -7.64 -6.42 7.06
N PRO A 252 -8.82 -6.86 7.55
CA PRO A 252 -9.54 -6.13 8.58
C PRO A 252 -8.96 -6.38 9.98
N GLY A 253 -8.98 -5.34 10.82
CA GLY A 253 -8.76 -5.44 12.25
C GLY A 253 -10.05 -5.39 13.07
N ASN A 254 -9.93 -5.47 14.40
CA ASN A 254 -11.08 -5.50 15.30
C ASN A 254 -11.81 -4.16 15.39
N HIS A 255 -11.11 -3.04 15.21
CA HIS A 255 -11.73 -1.72 15.15
C HIS A 255 -12.43 -1.45 13.80
N ASP A 256 -12.17 -2.25 12.76
CA ASP A 256 -12.90 -2.16 11.49
C ASP A 256 -14.31 -2.78 11.57
N VAL A 257 -14.62 -3.49 12.65
CA VAL A 257 -15.91 -4.14 12.90
C VAL A 257 -16.92 -3.16 13.51
N ILE A 258 -18.08 -3.01 12.85
CA ILE A 258 -19.26 -2.30 13.37
C ILE A 258 -19.93 -3.18 14.42
N THR A 259 -19.40 -3.13 15.64
CA THR A 259 -19.80 -3.98 16.76
C THR A 259 -21.33 -4.01 17.00
N PRO A 260 -22.08 -2.88 16.99
CA PRO A 260 -23.52 -2.92 17.20
C PRO A 260 -24.29 -3.74 16.14
N LEU A 261 -23.84 -3.72 14.89
CA LEU A 261 -24.46 -4.50 13.82
C LEU A 261 -24.14 -5.99 13.98
N ALA A 262 -22.88 -6.31 14.28
CA ALA A 262 -22.46 -7.68 14.50
C ALA A 262 -23.16 -8.33 15.72
N ILE A 263 -23.34 -7.59 16.83
CA ILE A 263 -24.12 -8.07 17.99
C ILE A 263 -25.60 -8.24 17.65
N SER A 264 -26.15 -7.42 16.74
CA SER A 264 -27.55 -7.53 16.32
C SER A 264 -27.86 -8.86 15.62
N ALA A 265 -26.85 -9.58 15.13
CA ALA A 265 -26.97 -10.93 14.59
C ALA A 265 -27.51 -11.95 15.60
N TYR A 266 -27.43 -11.66 16.90
CA TYR A 266 -27.90 -12.51 18.01
C TYR A 266 -29.29 -12.13 18.53
N LEU A 267 -29.91 -11.07 17.99
CA LEU A 267 -31.24 -10.65 18.41
C LEU A 267 -32.30 -11.64 17.93
N GLN A 268 -33.06 -12.19 18.88
CA GLN A 268 -34.17 -13.09 18.60
C GLN A 268 -35.47 -12.48 19.12
N ARG A 269 -36.58 -12.72 18.42
CA ARG A 269 -37.92 -12.36 18.90
C ARG A 269 -38.66 -13.60 19.36
N GLU A 270 -38.99 -13.66 20.65
CA GLU A 270 -39.78 -14.73 21.25
C GLU A 270 -41.01 -14.14 21.95
N ASN A 271 -42.19 -14.67 21.66
CA ASN A 271 -43.47 -14.25 22.25
C ASN A 271 -43.74 -12.73 22.20
N GLY A 272 -43.28 -12.07 21.13
CA GLY A 272 -43.49 -10.62 20.92
C GLY A 272 -42.42 -9.72 21.54
N THR A 273 -41.58 -10.24 22.43
CA THR A 273 -40.44 -9.57 23.08
C THR A 273 -39.12 -9.84 22.36
N TRP A 274 -38.25 -8.83 22.32
CA TRP A 274 -36.88 -8.98 21.84
C TRP A 274 -36.01 -9.51 22.98
N GLY A 275 -35.22 -10.52 22.67
CA GLY A 275 -34.22 -11.10 23.54
C GLY A 275 -32.93 -11.34 22.77
N LEU A 276 -31.92 -11.78 23.50
CA LEU A 276 -30.62 -12.11 22.96
C LEU A 276 -30.43 -13.63 22.98
N SER A 277 -30.04 -14.20 21.85
CA SER A 277 -29.73 -15.61 21.69
C SER A 277 -28.25 -15.87 21.91
N ASN A 278 -27.92 -17.09 22.37
CA ASN A 278 -26.53 -17.56 22.42
C ASN A 278 -26.02 -18.06 21.05
N ASN A 279 -26.92 -18.18 20.07
CA ASN A 279 -26.59 -18.57 18.70
C ASN A 279 -26.83 -17.39 17.75
N VAL A 280 -26.08 -17.36 16.66
CA VAL A 280 -26.33 -16.42 15.57
C VAL A 280 -27.71 -16.71 14.98
N VAL A 281 -28.58 -15.70 15.00
CA VAL A 281 -29.94 -15.74 14.46
C VAL A 281 -29.96 -15.26 13.00
N ASN A 282 -29.06 -14.33 12.66
CA ASN A 282 -28.97 -13.74 11.33
C ASN A 282 -27.50 -13.54 10.91
N ASN A 283 -26.98 -14.43 10.07
CA ASN A 283 -25.61 -14.35 9.54
C ASN A 283 -25.37 -13.09 8.69
N ASP A 284 -26.36 -12.59 7.96
CA ASP A 284 -26.19 -11.41 7.09
C ASP A 284 -25.83 -10.15 7.92
N LEU A 285 -26.39 -10.03 9.13
CA LEU A 285 -26.04 -8.94 10.06
C LEU A 285 -24.63 -9.08 10.62
N LEU A 286 -24.16 -10.32 10.76
CA LEU A 286 -22.81 -10.60 11.18
C LEU A 286 -21.80 -10.20 10.11
N GLU A 287 -22.04 -10.60 8.86
CA GLU A 287 -21.25 -10.18 7.69
C GLU A 287 -21.29 -8.65 7.48
N SER A 288 -22.44 -8.04 7.75
CA SER A 288 -22.61 -6.58 7.72
C SER A 288 -21.74 -5.85 8.75
N GLY A 289 -21.24 -6.54 9.78
CA GLY A 289 -20.28 -5.99 10.73
C GLY A 289 -19.01 -5.46 10.07
N LEU A 290 -18.59 -6.03 8.94
CA LEU A 290 -17.41 -5.60 8.16
C LEU A 290 -17.79 -4.81 6.89
N MET A 291 -19.02 -4.30 6.78
CA MET A 291 -19.50 -3.73 5.50
C MET A 291 -18.60 -2.60 4.97
N TYR A 292 -18.07 -1.74 5.84
CA TYR A 292 -17.23 -0.62 5.41
C TYR A 292 -15.87 -1.10 4.94
N PHE A 293 -15.31 -2.12 5.60
CA PHE A 293 -14.10 -2.75 5.12
C PHE A 293 -14.33 -3.37 3.74
N ASN A 294 -15.35 -4.22 3.61
CA ASN A 294 -15.63 -4.98 2.38
C ASN A 294 -16.10 -4.16 1.20
N ARG A 295 -16.87 -3.09 1.45
CA ARG A 295 -17.42 -2.27 0.37
C ARG A 295 -16.55 -1.08 0.06
N ASP A 296 -16.02 -0.41 1.08
CA ASP A 296 -15.43 0.92 0.92
C ASP A 296 -13.89 0.88 1.03
N ILE A 297 -13.30 0.09 1.92
CA ILE A 297 -11.84 0.00 2.07
C ILE A 297 -11.25 -0.88 0.97
N THR A 298 -11.70 -2.13 0.82
CA THR A 298 -11.14 -3.06 -0.17
C THR A 298 -11.36 -2.57 -1.59
N SER A 299 -12.55 -2.05 -1.94
CA SER A 299 -12.84 -1.55 -3.29
C SER A 299 -12.05 -0.30 -3.65
N LYS A 300 -11.75 0.57 -2.69
CA LYS A 300 -11.00 1.81 -2.96
C LYS A 300 -9.50 1.58 -2.90
N ILE A 301 -8.99 0.69 -2.05
CA ILE A 301 -7.55 0.53 -1.81
C ILE A 301 -6.94 -0.62 -2.62
N TYR A 302 -7.58 -1.79 -2.71
CA TYR A 302 -6.94 -3.03 -3.16
C TYR A 302 -7.74 -3.80 -4.22
N GLU A 303 -8.98 -3.43 -4.57
CA GLU A 303 -9.88 -4.16 -5.51
C GLU A 303 -9.60 -5.67 -5.62
N ILE A 304 -9.75 -6.39 -4.51
CA ILE A 304 -9.37 -7.81 -4.35
C ILE A 304 -9.84 -8.66 -5.55
N ASP A 305 -11.10 -8.50 -5.95
CA ASP A 305 -11.70 -9.25 -7.07
C ASP A 305 -11.02 -9.01 -8.41
N LYS A 306 -10.54 -7.78 -8.66
CA LYS A 306 -9.89 -7.39 -9.91
C LYS A 306 -8.47 -7.94 -9.98
N TYR A 307 -7.74 -7.89 -8.86
CA TYR A 307 -6.32 -8.21 -8.86
C TYR A 307 -6.03 -9.67 -8.52
N LEU A 308 -6.76 -10.26 -7.57
CA LEU A 308 -6.57 -11.66 -7.20
C LEU A 308 -7.46 -12.60 -8.01
N GLY A 309 -8.57 -12.08 -8.54
CA GLY A 309 -9.60 -12.89 -9.19
C GLY A 309 -10.54 -13.54 -8.17
N LYS A 310 -11.74 -13.92 -8.62
CA LYS A 310 -12.79 -14.49 -7.76
C LYS A 310 -12.40 -15.79 -7.05
N ASP A 311 -11.43 -16.52 -7.60
CA ASP A 311 -10.99 -17.83 -7.09
C ASP A 311 -9.90 -17.72 -6.00
N ALA A 312 -9.33 -16.53 -5.78
CA ALA A 312 -8.28 -16.30 -4.80
C ALA A 312 -8.80 -15.95 -3.39
N VAL A 313 -10.10 -15.69 -3.27
CA VAL A 313 -10.77 -15.46 -1.99
C VAL A 313 -11.04 -16.82 -1.35
N VAL A 314 -10.38 -17.07 -0.21
CA VAL A 314 -10.57 -18.29 0.56
C VAL A 314 -11.72 -18.04 1.52
N ALA A 315 -12.92 -18.45 1.09
CA ALA A 315 -14.19 -18.32 1.81
C ALA A 315 -14.79 -16.90 1.89
N HIS A 316 -16.08 -16.82 2.23
CA HIS A 316 -16.88 -15.59 2.31
C HIS A 316 -16.44 -14.58 3.40
N ASP A 317 -15.31 -14.81 4.06
CA ASP A 317 -14.88 -14.12 5.27
C ASP A 317 -13.73 -13.13 5.04
N VAL A 318 -13.61 -12.52 3.85
CA VAL A 318 -12.58 -11.48 3.55
C VAL A 318 -11.13 -12.00 3.62
N SER A 319 -10.95 -13.32 3.72
CA SER A 319 -9.64 -13.97 3.71
C SER A 319 -9.23 -14.29 2.27
N TRP A 320 -7.94 -14.21 1.98
CA TRP A 320 -7.44 -14.30 0.60
C TRP A 320 -6.05 -14.93 0.54
N ILE A 321 -5.74 -15.52 -0.62
CA ILE A 321 -4.40 -15.96 -1.00
C ILE A 321 -3.96 -15.11 -2.19
N ASP A 322 -2.79 -14.48 -2.08
CA ASP A 322 -2.17 -13.75 -3.18
C ASP A 322 -0.92 -14.49 -3.64
N GLY A 323 -1.07 -15.21 -4.76
CA GLY A 323 -0.01 -15.93 -5.43
C GLY A 323 0.69 -15.12 -6.53
N ARG A 324 0.33 -13.86 -6.77
CA ARG A 324 0.89 -13.07 -7.89
C ARG A 324 2.40 -12.87 -7.79
N PHE A 325 2.92 -12.93 -6.57
CA PHE A 325 4.33 -12.74 -6.26
C PHE A 325 5.10 -14.07 -6.10
N ILE A 326 4.49 -15.21 -6.43
CA ILE A 326 5.11 -16.52 -6.23
C ILE A 326 6.36 -16.72 -7.08
N ASP A 327 6.44 -16.07 -8.23
CA ASP A 327 7.65 -16.05 -9.07
C ASP A 327 8.79 -15.22 -8.43
N LEU A 328 8.45 -14.29 -7.53
CA LEU A 328 9.40 -13.61 -6.64
C LEU A 328 9.76 -14.47 -5.42
N GLY A 329 9.24 -15.70 -5.32
CA GLY A 329 9.50 -16.57 -4.19
C GLY A 329 8.71 -16.20 -2.93
N ILE A 330 7.60 -15.47 -3.06
CA ILE A 330 6.71 -15.14 -1.94
C ILE A 330 5.25 -15.46 -2.27
N CYS A 331 4.53 -16.00 -1.30
CA CYS A 331 3.08 -16.18 -1.37
C CYS A 331 2.48 -15.54 -0.13
N LEU A 332 1.44 -14.73 -0.29
CA LEU A 332 0.79 -14.04 0.82
C LEU A 332 -0.55 -14.69 1.12
N VAL A 333 -0.91 -14.72 2.39
CA VAL A 333 -2.23 -15.12 2.87
C VAL A 333 -2.69 -14.06 3.84
N GLY A 334 -3.79 -13.38 3.53
CA GLY A 334 -4.48 -12.49 4.46
C GLY A 334 -5.60 -13.23 5.16
N LEU A 335 -5.57 -13.30 6.49
CA LEU A 335 -6.61 -13.96 7.27
C LEU A 335 -7.42 -12.94 8.07
N ASN A 336 -8.73 -13.00 7.89
CA ASN A 336 -9.65 -12.33 8.78
C ASN A 336 -9.70 -13.10 10.11
N THR A 337 -9.05 -12.51 11.11
CA THR A 337 -8.99 -13.06 12.48
C THR A 337 -10.07 -12.49 13.39
N ASN A 338 -10.99 -11.70 12.86
CA ASN A 338 -12.07 -11.11 13.64
C ASN A 338 -13.18 -12.14 13.79
N LEU A 339 -13.28 -12.78 14.96
CA LEU A 339 -14.54 -13.43 15.30
C LEU A 339 -15.60 -12.38 15.59
N ALA A 340 -16.80 -12.73 15.15
CA ALA A 340 -18.04 -12.13 15.59
C ALA A 340 -18.02 -11.80 17.09
N PRO A 341 -18.19 -10.53 17.50
CA PRO A 341 -18.43 -10.22 18.90
C PRO A 341 -19.70 -10.95 19.34
N ASN A 342 -19.73 -11.40 20.58
CA ASN A 342 -20.91 -11.95 21.21
C ASN A 342 -21.24 -11.14 22.47
N LEU A 343 -22.18 -11.64 23.28
CA LEU A 343 -22.67 -10.91 24.45
C LEU A 343 -21.72 -10.92 25.64
N GLU A 344 -20.80 -11.88 25.66
CA GLU A 344 -19.87 -12.13 26.76
C GLU A 344 -18.46 -11.64 26.42
N SER A 345 -18.13 -11.52 25.14
CA SER A 345 -16.81 -11.10 24.66
C SER A 345 -16.88 -10.06 23.54
N GLN A 346 -15.96 -9.09 23.60
CA GLN A 346 -15.63 -8.23 22.47
C GLN A 346 -15.10 -9.06 21.29
N VAL A 347 -14.82 -8.41 20.15
CA VAL A 347 -14.12 -9.08 19.03
C VAL A 347 -12.86 -9.73 19.58
N VAL A 348 -12.72 -11.04 19.37
CA VAL A 348 -11.54 -11.82 19.79
C VAL A 348 -10.83 -12.33 18.54
N GLY A 349 -9.51 -12.31 18.58
CA GLY A 349 -8.67 -13.00 17.60
C GLY A 349 -8.89 -14.52 17.62
N ASP A 350 -9.55 -15.05 16.59
CA ASP A 350 -9.64 -16.50 16.33
C ASP A 350 -9.91 -16.72 14.83
N ILE A 351 -9.79 -17.98 14.39
CA ILE A 351 -10.00 -18.41 13.00
C ILE A 351 -10.89 -19.65 13.02
N SER A 352 -11.91 -19.69 12.16
CA SER A 352 -12.78 -20.86 12.07
C SER A 352 -12.03 -22.09 11.54
N VAL A 353 -12.41 -23.28 12.03
CA VAL A 353 -11.83 -24.55 11.56
C VAL A 353 -12.09 -24.75 10.06
N GLU A 354 -13.24 -24.30 9.58
CA GLU A 354 -13.63 -24.31 8.18
C GLU A 354 -12.71 -23.44 7.33
N LEU A 355 -12.32 -22.26 7.82
CA LEU A 355 -11.35 -21.39 7.15
C LEU A 355 -9.97 -22.05 7.11
N VAL A 356 -9.49 -22.63 8.21
CA VAL A 356 -8.21 -23.38 8.25
C VAL A 356 -8.20 -24.52 7.23
N ARG A 357 -9.29 -25.30 7.14
CA ARG A 357 -9.43 -26.40 6.15
C ARG A 357 -9.47 -25.88 4.72
N SER A 358 -10.20 -24.80 4.46
CA SER A 358 -10.31 -24.19 3.14
C SER A 358 -8.97 -23.65 2.67
N LEU A 359 -8.24 -22.98 3.58
CA LEU A 359 -6.88 -22.51 3.36
C LEU A 359 -5.93 -23.67 3.07
N GLN A 360 -5.99 -24.74 3.87
CA GLN A 360 -5.16 -25.93 3.64
C GLN A 360 -5.40 -26.51 2.25
N ALA A 361 -6.66 -26.66 1.85
CA ALA A 361 -7.01 -27.19 0.53
C ALA A 361 -6.47 -26.29 -0.60
N ALA A 362 -6.60 -24.98 -0.46
CA ALA A 362 -6.11 -24.01 -1.44
C ALA A 362 -4.58 -23.95 -1.52
N LEU A 363 -3.87 -23.98 -0.38
CA LEU A 363 -2.41 -24.04 -0.36
C LEU A 363 -1.86 -25.38 -0.88
N VAL A 364 -2.57 -26.49 -0.63
CA VAL A 364 -2.19 -27.81 -1.16
C VAL A 364 -2.30 -27.85 -2.69
N SER A 365 -3.31 -27.19 -3.28
CA SER A 365 -3.55 -27.20 -4.73
C SER A 365 -2.51 -26.38 -5.53
N LEU A 366 -1.77 -25.48 -4.88
CA LEU A 366 -0.67 -24.74 -5.53
C LEU A 366 0.43 -25.71 -6.05
N PRO A 367 1.08 -25.41 -7.20
CA PRO A 367 2.15 -26.24 -7.75
C PRO A 367 3.28 -26.50 -6.76
N THR A 368 3.69 -27.77 -6.63
CA THR A 368 4.69 -28.19 -5.64
C THR A 368 6.05 -27.53 -5.84
N GLU A 369 6.46 -27.33 -7.10
CA GLU A 369 7.74 -26.70 -7.44
C GLU A 369 7.79 -25.24 -6.98
N LEU A 370 6.69 -24.50 -7.13
CA LEU A 370 6.60 -23.12 -6.69
C LEU A 370 6.70 -23.01 -5.17
N LYS A 371 5.94 -23.85 -4.44
CA LYS A 371 5.95 -23.85 -2.96
C LYS A 371 7.34 -24.11 -2.38
N ARG A 372 8.07 -25.10 -2.91
CA ARG A 372 9.42 -25.45 -2.42
C ARG A 372 10.43 -24.31 -2.54
N ASN A 373 10.17 -23.37 -3.45
CA ASN A 373 11.01 -22.22 -3.72
C ASN A 373 10.36 -20.91 -3.26
N SER A 374 9.39 -20.96 -2.35
CA SER A 374 8.70 -19.75 -1.87
C SER A 374 8.57 -19.70 -0.36
N ILE A 375 8.57 -18.48 0.18
CA ILE A 375 8.20 -18.17 1.55
C ILE A 375 6.69 -17.89 1.58
N LEU A 376 5.99 -18.50 2.55
CA LEU A 376 4.61 -18.19 2.83
C LEU A 376 4.54 -17.10 3.90
N PHE A 377 3.98 -15.94 3.57
CA PHE A 377 3.63 -14.89 4.52
C PHE A 377 2.18 -15.06 4.94
N VAL A 378 1.95 -15.28 6.23
CA VAL A 378 0.63 -15.36 6.84
C VAL A 378 0.38 -14.07 7.59
N LEU A 379 -0.49 -13.24 7.05
CA LEU A 379 -0.83 -11.92 7.55
C LEU A 379 -2.11 -12.01 8.38
N THR A 380 -2.06 -11.50 9.60
CA THR A 380 -3.20 -11.39 10.50
C THR A 380 -3.23 -10.01 11.15
N HIS A 381 -4.38 -9.60 11.67
CA HIS A 381 -4.44 -8.45 12.56
C HIS A 381 -4.06 -8.91 13.97
N HIS A 382 -4.85 -9.81 14.57
CA HIS A 382 -4.57 -10.34 15.89
C HIS A 382 -3.34 -11.24 15.88
N HIS A 383 -2.60 -11.19 17.00
CA HIS A 383 -1.48 -12.08 17.24
C HIS A 383 -1.94 -13.53 17.42
N THR A 384 -1.33 -14.43 16.65
CA THR A 384 -1.75 -15.84 16.55
C THR A 384 -1.13 -16.74 17.62
N TYR A 385 -0.15 -16.25 18.39
CA TYR A 385 0.62 -17.07 19.32
C TYR A 385 0.19 -16.84 20.78
N ASN A 386 -1.08 -17.15 21.05
CA ASN A 386 -1.57 -17.38 22.40
C ASN A 386 -1.86 -18.89 22.54
N HIS A 387 -1.02 -19.59 23.31
CA HIS A 387 -0.96 -21.07 23.40
C HIS A 387 -2.26 -21.80 23.75
N THR A 388 -3.31 -21.06 24.12
CA THR A 388 -4.62 -21.58 24.48
C THR A 388 -5.55 -21.79 23.29
N ASN A 389 -5.29 -21.15 22.14
CA ASN A 389 -6.15 -21.26 20.97
C ASN A 389 -5.61 -22.33 19.98
N ARG A 390 -6.32 -23.46 19.90
CA ARG A 390 -5.96 -24.60 19.03
C ARG A 390 -6.00 -24.27 17.55
N ASN A 391 -6.88 -23.38 17.10
CA ASN A 391 -7.05 -23.09 15.68
C ASN A 391 -5.82 -22.39 15.08
N PHE A 392 -5.14 -21.56 15.88
CA PHE A 392 -3.86 -20.97 15.45
C PHE A 392 -2.72 -21.99 15.44
N GLN A 393 -2.70 -22.95 16.37
CA GLN A 393 -1.74 -24.07 16.30
C GLN A 393 -1.96 -24.92 15.03
N ASP A 394 -3.21 -25.13 14.66
CA ASP A 394 -3.57 -25.82 13.41
C ASP A 394 -3.14 -25.01 12.18
N LEU A 395 -3.27 -23.67 12.19
CA LEU A 395 -2.76 -22.80 11.13
C LEU A 395 -1.23 -22.91 10.98
N HIS A 396 -0.50 -22.86 12.09
CA HIS A 396 0.95 -23.09 12.08
C HIS A 396 1.26 -24.45 11.46
N THR A 397 0.53 -25.49 11.86
CA THR A 397 0.70 -26.84 11.34
C THR A 397 0.41 -26.93 9.84
N VAL A 398 -0.68 -26.32 9.37
CA VAL A 398 -1.06 -26.26 7.94
C VAL A 398 0.03 -25.60 7.11
N ALA A 399 0.52 -24.44 7.55
CA ALA A 399 1.54 -23.68 6.83
C ALA A 399 2.85 -24.50 6.64
N HIS A 400 3.24 -25.29 7.64
CA HIS A 400 4.40 -26.17 7.57
C HIS A 400 4.16 -27.41 6.70
N ILE A 401 2.95 -27.99 6.74
CA ILE A 401 2.58 -29.19 5.97
C ILE A 401 2.44 -28.88 4.47
N CYS A 402 2.07 -27.65 4.09
CA CYS A 402 1.82 -27.30 2.69
C CYS A 402 3.06 -27.32 1.78
N GLY A 403 4.26 -27.52 2.33
CA GLY A 403 5.48 -27.75 1.56
C GLY A 403 6.17 -26.48 1.08
N PHE A 404 5.89 -25.34 1.71
CA PHE A 404 6.63 -24.11 1.50
C PHE A 404 8.06 -24.22 2.03
N LYS A 405 8.97 -23.39 1.50
CA LYS A 405 10.35 -23.37 1.98
C LYS A 405 10.44 -22.92 3.44
N ALA A 406 9.73 -21.84 3.73
CA ALA A 406 9.66 -21.18 5.02
C ALA A 406 8.29 -20.53 5.23
N VAL A 407 7.97 -20.21 6.48
CA VAL A 407 6.74 -19.47 6.84
C VAL A 407 7.10 -18.26 7.69
N VAL A 408 6.47 -17.13 7.41
CA VAL A 408 6.56 -15.88 8.18
C VAL A 408 5.15 -15.49 8.62
N PHE A 409 4.92 -15.40 9.93
CA PHE A 409 3.67 -14.93 10.53
C PHE A 409 3.83 -13.46 10.85
N VAL A 410 2.95 -12.61 10.33
CA VAL A 410 2.98 -11.16 10.54
C VAL A 410 1.67 -10.70 11.15
N SER A 411 1.74 -10.04 12.31
CA SER A 411 0.55 -9.55 13.03
C SER A 411 0.67 -8.11 13.53
N GLY A 412 -0.47 -7.48 13.79
CA GLY A 412 -0.65 -6.18 14.44
C GLY A 412 -1.23 -6.29 15.87
N ASP A 413 -2.16 -5.39 16.22
CA ASP A 413 -3.06 -5.38 17.40
C ASP A 413 -2.40 -5.17 18.78
N GLU A 414 -1.17 -5.65 18.99
CA GLU A 414 -0.57 -5.60 20.33
C GLU A 414 -0.23 -4.18 20.81
N HIS A 415 -0.18 -3.20 19.90
CA HIS A 415 0.27 -1.83 20.19
C HIS A 415 1.61 -1.86 20.95
N LEU A 416 2.53 -2.73 20.54
CA LEU A 416 3.88 -2.81 21.08
C LEU A 416 4.89 -2.47 19.99
N ASP A 417 6.12 -2.20 20.39
CA ASP A 417 7.22 -2.05 19.45
C ASP A 417 7.34 -3.26 18.52
N SER A 418 7.67 -3.02 17.24
CA SER A 418 7.81 -4.12 16.28
C SER A 418 8.88 -5.11 16.75
N THR A 419 8.59 -6.40 16.69
CA THR A 419 9.53 -7.47 17.08
C THR A 419 9.60 -8.52 16.00
N VAL A 420 10.76 -9.17 15.89
CA VAL A 420 10.98 -10.28 14.96
C VAL A 420 11.74 -11.37 15.68
N ARG A 421 11.21 -12.60 15.68
CA ARG A 421 11.85 -13.74 16.33
C ARG A 421 11.47 -15.06 15.67
N PRO A 422 12.33 -16.08 15.66
CA PRO A 422 11.91 -17.43 15.32
C PRO A 422 10.82 -17.90 16.27
N THR A 423 9.77 -18.52 15.73
CA THR A 423 8.73 -19.20 16.50
C THR A 423 9.33 -20.37 17.28
N ALA A 424 8.73 -20.76 18.42
CA ALA A 424 9.05 -22.05 19.02
C ALA A 424 8.23 -23.13 18.31
N SER A 425 8.82 -24.30 18.03
CA SER A 425 8.10 -25.42 17.41
C SER A 425 6.91 -25.82 18.30
N PRO A 426 5.66 -25.78 17.79
CA PRO A 426 4.48 -26.15 18.59
C PRO A 426 4.45 -27.64 18.95
N THR A 427 5.15 -28.48 18.20
CA THR A 427 4.94 -29.94 18.20
C THR A 427 6.08 -30.76 18.79
N ASN A 428 7.11 -30.15 19.40
CA ASN A 428 8.37 -30.82 19.77
C ASN A 428 9.07 -31.57 18.60
N SER A 429 8.51 -31.52 17.38
CA SER A 429 9.15 -32.03 16.19
C SER A 429 10.11 -30.96 15.68
N VAL A 430 11.27 -31.42 15.23
CA VAL A 430 12.41 -30.62 14.75
C VAL A 430 12.11 -29.92 13.41
N ASP A 431 10.88 -30.06 12.91
CA ASP A 431 10.54 -29.76 11.53
C ASP A 431 10.15 -28.30 11.37
N LYS A 432 11.18 -27.48 11.16
CA LYS A 432 11.17 -26.10 10.68
C LYS A 432 10.54 -25.06 11.60
N LEU A 433 11.37 -24.15 12.13
CA LEU A 433 10.88 -22.96 12.84
C LEU A 433 10.36 -21.91 11.83
N GLY A 434 9.14 -21.43 12.03
CA GLY A 434 8.62 -20.22 11.36
C GLY A 434 9.24 -18.93 11.92
N LEU A 435 9.08 -17.82 11.23
CA LEU A 435 9.46 -16.48 11.71
C LEU A 435 8.21 -15.74 12.18
N GLU A 436 8.22 -15.18 13.37
CA GLU A 436 7.15 -14.32 13.88
C GLU A 436 7.58 -12.86 13.79
N VAL A 437 6.69 -12.04 13.24
CA VAL A 437 6.85 -10.60 13.04
C VAL A 437 5.64 -9.90 13.65
N LYS A 438 5.89 -8.99 14.58
CA LYS A 438 4.88 -8.11 15.15
C LYS A 438 5.15 -6.70 14.66
N VAL A 439 4.12 -6.04 14.17
CA VAL A 439 4.21 -4.69 13.60
C VAL A 439 3.67 -3.70 14.62
N ALA A 440 4.43 -2.63 14.87
CA ALA A 440 4.00 -1.56 15.75
C ALA A 440 2.79 -0.82 15.18
N THR A 441 2.06 -0.18 16.08
CA THR A 441 0.95 0.69 15.71
C THR A 441 1.43 1.96 15.03
N MET A 442 0.67 2.48 14.06
CA MET A 442 0.87 3.83 13.52
C MET A 442 0.29 4.91 14.43
N ARG A 443 -0.59 4.56 15.38
CA ARG A 443 -1.19 5.51 16.32
C ARG A 443 -1.10 5.04 17.77
N GLN A 444 -0.62 5.93 18.64
CA GLN A 444 -0.83 5.78 20.08
C GLN A 444 -2.28 6.12 20.38
N SER A 445 -3.07 5.15 20.80
CA SER A 445 -4.47 5.41 21.12
C SER A 445 -4.56 6.19 22.44
N ASN A 446 -5.23 7.36 22.40
CA ASN A 446 -5.74 8.16 23.53
C ASN A 446 -4.78 8.49 24.69
N SER A 447 -4.77 9.77 25.11
CA SER A 447 -4.11 10.25 26.34
C SER A 447 -4.54 9.55 27.65
N ASN A 448 -5.61 8.75 27.61
CA ASN A 448 -6.14 7.96 28.73
C ASN A 448 -5.58 6.53 28.82
N ARG A 449 -4.87 6.03 27.81
CA ARG A 449 -4.14 4.77 27.89
C ARG A 449 -2.65 5.08 28.05
N THR A 450 -2.02 4.55 29.10
CA THR A 450 -0.56 4.54 29.23
C THR A 450 0.03 3.48 28.29
N GLU A 451 -0.25 3.58 26.99
CA GLU A 451 0.38 2.75 25.97
C GLU A 451 1.78 3.32 25.71
N ASN A 452 2.81 2.61 26.19
CA ASN A 452 4.23 2.94 25.91
C ASN A 452 4.64 2.52 24.49
N ALA A 453 3.69 2.44 23.56
CA ALA A 453 3.89 1.93 22.21
C ALA A 453 4.60 2.98 21.36
N THR A 454 5.81 2.72 20.85
CA THR A 454 6.41 3.67 19.90
C THR A 454 5.71 3.52 18.56
N ARG A 455 5.16 4.61 18.01
CA ARG A 455 4.50 4.57 16.69
C ARG A 455 5.51 4.20 15.62
N GLY A 456 5.13 3.48 14.57
CA GLY A 456 6.11 3.18 13.53
C GLY A 456 5.70 2.19 12.45
N MET A 457 6.63 2.02 11.51
CA MET A 457 6.51 1.08 10.40
C MET A 457 7.64 0.03 10.46
N LEU A 458 7.41 -1.10 9.80
CA LEU A 458 8.41 -2.16 9.65
C LEU A 458 8.67 -2.44 8.17
N LEU A 459 9.93 -2.34 7.74
CA LEU A 459 10.38 -2.74 6.42
C LEU A 459 11.12 -4.07 6.52
N LEU A 460 10.72 -5.04 5.69
CA LEU A 460 11.46 -6.28 5.47
C LEU A 460 12.16 -6.21 4.11
N GLU A 461 13.47 -6.47 4.10
CA GLU A 461 14.25 -6.65 2.88
C GLU A 461 14.54 -8.15 2.72
N ILE A 462 14.00 -8.73 1.65
CA ILE A 462 14.03 -10.16 1.39
C ILE A 462 14.98 -10.41 0.22
N LYS A 463 16.05 -11.15 0.48
CA LYS A 463 17.05 -11.52 -0.51
C LYS A 463 17.05 -13.02 -0.73
N ALA A 464 17.00 -13.45 -1.99
CA ALA A 464 17.27 -14.82 -2.37
C ALA A 464 18.77 -14.98 -2.72
N ASP A 465 19.40 -16.05 -2.23
CA ASP A 465 20.76 -16.44 -2.58
C ASP A 465 20.80 -17.96 -2.74
N LYS A 466 20.88 -18.43 -3.99
CA LYS A 466 20.82 -19.85 -4.35
C LYS A 466 19.62 -20.55 -3.69
N ASP A 467 19.91 -21.47 -2.77
CA ASP A 467 18.95 -22.29 -2.05
C ASP A 467 18.53 -21.68 -0.71
N ASN A 468 18.88 -20.43 -0.39
CA ASN A 468 18.56 -19.76 0.88
C ASN A 468 17.77 -18.46 0.67
N TYR A 469 17.06 -18.04 1.72
CA TYR A 469 16.51 -16.69 1.84
C TYR A 469 17.09 -15.99 3.05
N PHE A 470 17.24 -14.68 2.92
CA PHE A 470 17.60 -13.78 4.00
C PHE A 470 16.52 -12.72 4.16
N ILE A 471 16.19 -12.38 5.40
CA ILE A 471 15.31 -11.26 5.73
C ILE A 471 16.09 -10.31 6.64
N SER A 472 16.33 -9.09 6.18
CA SER A 472 16.77 -7.96 7.01
C SER A 472 15.54 -7.20 7.48
N THR A 473 15.55 -6.75 8.73
CA THR A 473 14.36 -6.16 9.37
C THR A 473 14.67 -4.77 9.93
N HIS A 474 13.96 -3.78 9.41
CA HIS A 474 14.20 -2.36 9.66
C HIS A 474 12.96 -1.76 10.30
N ARG A 475 13.11 -1.30 11.53
CA ARG A 475 12.05 -0.64 12.30
C ARG A 475 12.25 0.86 12.27
N PHE A 476 11.20 1.59 11.92
CA PHE A 476 11.19 3.05 11.91
C PHE A 476 10.20 3.53 12.97
N LYS A 477 10.70 4.17 14.03
CA LYS A 477 9.88 4.60 15.16
C LYS A 477 9.73 6.11 15.20
N VAL A 478 8.55 6.59 15.52
CA VAL A 478 8.26 7.99 15.83
C VAL A 478 8.26 8.18 17.35
N GLY A 479 9.33 8.78 17.86
CA GLY A 479 9.54 9.08 19.28
C GLY A 479 8.84 10.35 19.75
N SER A 480 9.09 10.71 21.02
CA SER A 480 8.57 11.94 21.63
C SER A 480 9.09 13.18 20.90
N GLY A 481 8.19 14.06 20.45
CA GLY A 481 8.56 15.29 19.73
C GLY A 481 8.81 15.09 18.23
N SER A 482 8.21 14.05 17.62
CA SER A 482 8.28 13.75 16.19
C SER A 482 9.68 13.36 15.68
N GLU A 483 10.62 13.03 16.57
CA GLU A 483 11.90 12.46 16.19
C GLU A 483 11.70 11.05 15.64
N ILE A 484 12.22 10.78 14.45
CA ILE A 484 12.13 9.45 13.85
C ILE A 484 13.48 8.73 13.96
N THR A 485 13.45 7.57 14.60
CA THR A 485 14.60 6.68 14.77
C THR A 485 14.48 5.47 13.85
N HIS A 486 15.62 5.00 13.36
CA HIS A 486 15.73 3.78 12.57
C HIS A 486 16.58 2.76 13.34
N GLU A 487 16.13 1.52 13.36
CA GLU A 487 16.84 0.41 14.01
C GLU A 487 16.78 -0.84 13.14
N ASN A 488 17.92 -1.49 12.93
CA ASN A 488 17.97 -2.85 12.41
C ASN A 488 17.72 -3.81 13.57
N ILE A 489 16.56 -4.48 13.58
CA ILE A 489 16.15 -5.35 14.69
C ILE A 489 16.58 -6.81 14.50
N GLY A 490 17.18 -7.13 13.35
CA GLY A 490 17.79 -8.43 13.10
C GLY A 490 17.89 -8.78 11.62
N ARG A 491 18.77 -9.74 11.37
CA ARG A 491 18.88 -10.45 10.09
C ARG A 491 18.61 -11.94 10.33
N PHE A 492 17.79 -12.52 9.48
CA PHE A 492 17.33 -13.90 9.59
C PHE A 492 17.66 -14.64 8.31
N SER A 493 18.01 -15.91 8.43
CA SER A 493 18.22 -16.81 7.29
C SER A 493 17.38 -18.05 7.49
N VAL A 494 16.93 -18.65 6.38
CA VAL A 494 16.22 -19.93 6.40
C VAL A 494 17.13 -21.03 5.84
N ASP A 495 17.26 -22.12 6.58
CA ASP A 495 17.84 -23.38 6.12
C ASP A 495 16.80 -24.51 6.13
N ASN A 496 17.27 -25.77 6.05
CA ASN A 496 16.41 -26.95 6.11
C ASN A 496 15.63 -27.11 7.44
N ASN A 497 16.11 -26.47 8.52
CA ASN A 497 15.51 -26.50 9.86
C ASN A 497 14.69 -25.24 10.17
N GLY A 498 14.46 -24.37 9.18
CA GLY A 498 13.63 -23.18 9.30
C GLY A 498 14.44 -21.91 9.56
N TRP A 499 13.80 -20.90 10.16
CA TRP A 499 14.39 -19.60 10.38
C TRP A 499 15.32 -19.56 11.59
N TYR A 500 16.50 -18.96 11.41
CA TYR A 500 17.42 -18.65 12.50
C TYR A 500 17.97 -17.23 12.36
N ARG A 501 18.27 -16.61 13.51
CA ARG A 501 18.89 -15.28 13.54
C ARG A 501 20.37 -15.43 13.18
N THR A 502 20.84 -14.68 12.19
CA THR A 502 22.27 -14.63 11.86
C THR A 502 22.98 -13.68 12.83
N PRO A 503 24.19 -14.01 13.33
CA PRO A 503 24.99 -13.05 14.09
C PRO A 503 25.20 -11.77 13.27
N GLU A 504 25.09 -10.61 13.92
CA GLU A 504 25.46 -9.31 13.34
C GLU A 504 26.99 -9.28 13.18
N GLY A 505 27.49 -9.98 12.15
CA GLY A 505 28.87 -9.87 11.71
C GLY A 505 28.94 -8.82 10.60
N ASN A 506 29.92 -7.92 10.68
CA ASN A 506 30.32 -7.02 9.60
C ASN A 506 30.42 -7.80 8.28
N LEU A 507 29.40 -7.70 7.45
CA LEU A 507 29.33 -8.29 6.11
C LEU A 507 29.02 -7.17 5.12
N ASP A 508 29.77 -6.08 5.21
CA ASP A 508 30.13 -5.29 4.03
C ASP A 508 31.17 -6.13 3.27
N GLY A 509 30.68 -7.02 2.41
CA GLY A 509 31.46 -7.80 1.45
C GLY A 509 31.11 -7.40 0.04
#